data_AF-A0A0S2M338-F1
#
_entry.id   AF-A0A0S2M338-F1
#
_cell.length_a   1.000
_cell.length_b   1.000
_cell.length_c   1.000
_cell.angle_alpha   90.00
_cell.angle_beta   90.00
_cell.angle_gamma   90.00
#
_symmetry.space_group_name_H-M   'P 1'
#
loop_
_entity.id
_entity.type
_entity.pdbx_description
1 polymer ?
#
loop_
_entity_poly.entity_id
_entity_poly.type
_entity_poly.pdbx_seq_one_letter_code
_entity_poly.pdbx_strand_id
1 'polypeptide(L)'
;MSIPGKISALRLPFAQGAAQLLATVADASNLERHDGDPVAALLEGARAYMRYSLLHPVMAQLLNWRPVPGFEPSAQAYAPSVTMFATSQALLVLAVERGRLIPDAATEEALLLFTSVVAGVVSQQLANEPHAGPEDGRYARLLDPALDMWLAHYTP
;
A
#
# COMPACT_ATOMS: atom_id res chain seq x y z
N MET A 1 -11.06 -14.30 25.06
CA MET A 1 -12.35 -13.59 25.23
C MET A 1 -12.06 -12.09 25.25
N SER A 2 -12.26 -11.39 24.13
CA SER A 2 -12.06 -9.93 24.09
C SER A 2 -13.31 -9.26 24.67
N ILE A 3 -13.13 -8.29 25.56
CA ILE A 3 -14.25 -7.55 26.18
C ILE A 3 -14.83 -6.63 25.09
N PRO A 4 -16.15 -6.62 24.83
CA PRO A 4 -16.76 -5.85 23.74
C PRO A 4 -16.35 -4.37 23.65
N GLY A 5 -16.11 -3.72 24.80
CA GLY A 5 -15.63 -2.33 24.88
C GLY A 5 -14.18 -2.10 24.43
N LYS A 6 -13.31 -3.13 24.41
CA LYS A 6 -11.93 -3.02 23.91
C LYS A 6 -11.89 -3.06 22.38
N ILE A 7 -12.77 -3.83 21.74
CA ILE A 7 -12.87 -3.89 20.28
C ILE A 7 -13.43 -2.58 19.71
N SER A 8 -14.45 -1.99 20.35
CA SER A 8 -15.02 -0.72 19.90
C SER A 8 -14.02 0.44 19.94
N ALA A 9 -13.07 0.42 20.89
CA ALA A 9 -12.02 1.42 21.02
C ALA A 9 -11.05 1.48 19.82
N LEU A 10 -10.98 0.41 19.00
CA LEU A 10 -10.10 0.36 17.82
C LEU A 10 -10.66 1.11 16.60
N ARG A 11 -11.95 1.46 16.59
CA ARG A 11 -12.59 2.11 15.43
C ARG A 11 -11.99 3.47 15.10
N LEU A 12 -11.75 4.29 16.12
CA LEU A 12 -11.19 5.63 15.92
C LEU A 12 -9.72 5.56 15.46
N PRO A 13 -8.81 4.80 16.10
CA PRO A 13 -7.46 4.60 15.61
C PRO A 13 -7.41 4.02 14.18
N PHE A 14 -8.28 3.06 13.85
CA PHE A 14 -8.35 2.52 12.48
C PHE A 14 -8.71 3.62 11.48
N ALA A 15 -9.77 4.38 11.73
CA ALA A 15 -10.20 5.44 10.80
C ALA A 15 -9.14 6.53 10.64
N GLN A 16 -8.47 6.93 11.73
CA GLN A 16 -7.38 7.90 11.69
C GLN A 16 -6.18 7.37 10.92
N GLY A 17 -5.75 6.14 11.21
CA GLY A 17 -4.62 5.51 10.53
C GLY A 17 -4.87 5.29 9.04
N ALA A 18 -6.09 4.91 8.65
CA ALA A 18 -6.48 4.75 7.25
C ALA A 18 -6.46 6.10 6.51
N ALA A 19 -6.98 7.16 7.13
CA ALA A 19 -6.95 8.51 6.55
C ALA A 19 -5.51 9.06 6.42
N GLN A 20 -4.67 8.85 7.42
CA GLN A 20 -3.26 9.26 7.42
C GLN A 20 -2.46 8.52 6.35
N LEU A 21 -2.65 7.20 6.23
CA LEU A 21 -2.01 6.40 5.20
C LEU A 21 -2.44 6.85 3.80
N LEU A 22 -3.74 7.03 3.55
CA LEU A 22 -4.24 7.55 2.28
C LEU A 22 -3.61 8.90 1.95
N ALA A 23 -3.60 9.86 2.89
CA ALA A 23 -3.03 11.17 2.65
C ALA A 23 -1.53 11.09 2.30
N THR A 24 -0.78 10.22 2.99
CA THR A 24 0.65 9.99 2.75
C THR A 24 0.89 9.41 1.36
N VAL A 25 0.13 8.37 0.99
CA VAL A 25 0.26 7.72 -0.32
C VAL A 25 -0.19 8.65 -1.45
N ALA A 26 -1.30 9.37 -1.28
CA ALA A 26 -1.84 10.29 -2.28
C ALA A 26 -0.90 11.47 -2.57
N ASP A 27 -0.22 12.01 -1.55
CA ASP A 27 0.80 13.05 -1.73
C ASP A 27 2.01 12.53 -2.52
N ALA A 28 2.47 11.31 -2.19
CA ALA A 28 3.61 10.68 -2.85
C ALA A 28 3.29 10.25 -4.29
N SER A 29 2.08 9.75 -4.54
CA SER A 29 1.61 9.33 -5.86
C SER A 29 0.97 10.45 -6.68
N ASN A 30 1.17 11.71 -6.29
CA ASN A 30 0.64 12.84 -7.04
C ASN A 30 1.31 12.90 -8.42
N LEU A 31 0.52 12.71 -9.47
CA LEU A 31 0.99 12.64 -10.86
C LEU A 31 1.78 13.87 -11.32
N GLU A 32 1.41 15.07 -10.85
CA GLU A 32 2.08 16.32 -11.22
C GLU A 32 3.49 16.41 -10.64
N ARG A 33 3.75 15.77 -9.50
CA ARG A 33 5.10 15.72 -8.89
C ARG A 33 6.08 14.86 -9.68
N HIS A 34 5.57 14.04 -10.60
CA HIS A 34 6.34 13.08 -11.39
C HIS A 34 6.34 13.46 -12.87
N ASP A 35 6.19 14.74 -13.20
CA ASP A 35 6.13 15.26 -14.57
C ASP A 35 5.10 14.53 -15.45
N GLY A 36 4.02 14.05 -14.82
CA GLY A 36 3.02 13.27 -15.49
C GLY A 36 3.38 11.81 -15.74
N ASP A 37 4.43 11.21 -15.17
CA ASP A 37 4.72 9.78 -15.33
C ASP A 37 3.84 8.94 -14.37
N PRO A 38 2.85 8.16 -14.88
CA PRO A 38 1.98 7.35 -14.05
C PRO A 38 2.70 6.16 -13.39
N VAL A 39 3.76 5.63 -14.01
CA VAL A 39 4.54 4.55 -13.43
C VAL A 39 5.34 5.10 -12.25
N ALA A 40 6.04 6.22 -12.42
CA ALA A 40 6.78 6.84 -11.33
C ALA A 40 5.88 7.19 -10.14
N ALA A 41 4.69 7.76 -10.40
CA ALA A 41 3.69 8.04 -9.37
C ALA A 41 3.23 6.78 -8.62
N LEU A 42 2.99 5.67 -9.32
CA LEU A 42 2.60 4.40 -8.70
C LEU A 42 3.70 3.85 -7.78
N LEU A 43 4.96 3.87 -8.24
CA LEU A 43 6.10 3.37 -7.46
C LEU A 43 6.35 4.22 -6.21
N GLU A 44 6.25 5.55 -6.31
CA GLU A 44 6.38 6.43 -5.14
C GLU A 44 5.24 6.24 -4.14
N GLY A 45 4.02 5.96 -4.61
CA GLY A 45 2.91 5.54 -3.75
C GLY A 45 3.24 4.27 -2.96
N ALA A 46 3.82 3.25 -3.61
CA ALA A 46 4.25 2.02 -2.95
C ALA A 46 5.39 2.24 -1.93
N ARG A 47 6.39 3.05 -2.28
CA ARG A 47 7.47 3.44 -1.36
C ARG A 47 6.93 4.18 -0.15
N ALA A 48 5.98 5.09 -0.34
CA ALA A 48 5.32 5.82 0.75
C ALA A 48 4.49 4.89 1.64
N TYR A 49 3.76 3.93 1.07
CA TYR A 49 3.03 2.91 1.83
C TYR A 49 3.96 2.07 2.71
N MET A 50 5.09 1.61 2.16
CA MET A 50 6.10 0.87 2.93
C MET A 50 6.64 1.76 4.05
N ARG A 51 7.13 2.96 3.72
CA ARG A 51 7.73 3.88 4.71
C ARG A 51 6.77 4.16 5.86
N TYR A 52 5.50 4.47 5.56
CA TYR A 52 4.48 4.67 6.58
C TYR A 52 4.29 3.42 7.44
N SER A 53 4.20 2.24 6.82
CA SER A 53 3.96 1.00 7.54
C SER A 53 5.08 0.64 8.51
N LEU A 54 6.33 0.91 8.13
CA LEU A 54 7.51 0.67 8.96
C LEU A 54 7.65 1.69 10.10
N LEU A 55 7.25 2.94 9.87
CA LEU A 55 7.21 3.98 10.91
C LEU A 55 6.03 3.80 11.89
N HIS A 56 4.97 3.11 11.45
CA HIS A 56 3.74 2.90 12.23
C HIS A 56 3.33 1.42 12.28
N PRO A 57 4.19 0.51 12.79
CA PRO A 57 3.98 -0.94 12.67
C PRO A 57 2.69 -1.44 13.32
N VAL A 58 2.27 -0.85 14.44
CA VAL A 58 1.01 -1.20 15.11
C VAL A 58 -0.20 -0.80 14.25
N MET A 59 -0.15 0.37 13.60
CA MET A 59 -1.22 0.80 12.69
C MET A 59 -1.21 -0.04 11.42
N ALA A 60 -0.03 -0.34 10.85
CA ALA A 60 0.08 -1.23 9.71
C ALA A 60 -0.56 -2.60 9.98
N GLN A 61 -0.32 -3.17 11.18
CA GLN A 61 -0.98 -4.42 11.57
C GLN A 61 -2.49 -4.30 11.66
N LEU A 62 -2.97 -3.25 12.34
CA LEU A 62 -4.41 -3.00 12.49
C LEU A 62 -5.12 -2.80 11.14
N LEU A 63 -4.48 -2.14 10.18
CA LEU A 63 -5.04 -1.80 8.87
C LEU A 63 -5.02 -2.98 7.89
N ASN A 64 -4.00 -3.85 7.93
CA ASN A 64 -3.74 -4.79 6.83
C ASN A 64 -3.96 -6.29 7.18
N TRP A 65 -3.69 -6.74 8.41
CA TRP A 65 -3.64 -8.19 8.72
C TRP A 65 -4.75 -8.69 9.64
N ARG A 66 -5.79 -7.87 9.90
CA ARG A 66 -6.93 -8.20 10.77
C ARG A 66 -6.52 -8.92 12.08
N PRO A 67 -5.56 -8.39 12.87
CA PRO A 67 -4.96 -9.09 14.00
C PRO A 67 -5.91 -9.25 15.20
N VAL A 68 -7.04 -8.55 15.22
CA VAL A 68 -8.02 -8.57 16.32
C VAL A 68 -9.27 -9.34 15.88
N PRO A 69 -9.49 -10.56 16.40
CA PRO A 69 -10.68 -11.34 16.10
C PRO A 69 -11.97 -10.58 16.42
N GLY A 70 -12.90 -10.55 15.45
CA GLY A 70 -14.21 -9.89 15.60
C GLY A 70 -14.18 -8.37 15.45
N PHE A 71 -13.04 -7.75 15.17
CA PHE A 71 -12.99 -6.37 14.72
C PHE A 71 -13.22 -6.31 13.20
N GLU A 72 -14.25 -5.57 12.79
CA GLU A 72 -14.50 -5.22 11.39
C GLU A 72 -14.66 -3.71 11.29
N PRO A 73 -13.94 -3.01 10.39
CA PRO A 73 -14.12 -1.58 10.19
C PRO A 73 -15.48 -1.29 9.56
N SER A 74 -16.03 -0.11 9.82
CA SER A 74 -17.20 0.35 9.07
C SER A 74 -16.80 0.66 7.62
N ALA A 75 -17.78 0.67 6.70
CA ALA A 75 -17.54 1.05 5.31
C ALA A 75 -16.90 2.46 5.21
N GLN A 76 -17.33 3.40 6.04
CA GLN A 76 -16.73 4.75 6.10
C GLN A 76 -15.26 4.72 6.53
N ALA A 77 -14.91 3.90 7.53
CA ALA A 77 -13.54 3.78 8.02
C ALA A 77 -12.63 3.04 7.01
N TYR A 78 -13.20 2.13 6.21
CA TYR A 78 -12.50 1.37 5.16
C TYR A 78 -12.37 2.12 3.83
N ALA A 79 -13.19 3.15 3.59
CA ALA A 79 -13.19 3.94 2.36
C ALA A 79 -11.79 4.43 1.92
N PRO A 80 -10.87 4.85 2.81
CA PRO A 80 -9.53 5.26 2.38
C PRO A 80 -8.75 4.16 1.65
N SER A 81 -8.87 2.90 2.10
CA SER A 81 -8.23 1.76 1.43
C SER A 81 -8.80 1.52 0.03
N VAL A 82 -10.12 1.70 -0.13
CA VAL A 82 -10.79 1.62 -1.45
C VAL A 82 -10.29 2.73 -2.37
N THR A 83 -10.14 3.95 -1.87
CA THR A 83 -9.59 5.08 -2.63
C THR A 83 -8.16 4.82 -3.08
N MET A 84 -7.30 4.26 -2.22
CA MET A 84 -5.92 3.90 -2.60
C MET A 84 -5.89 2.87 -3.72
N PHE A 85 -6.74 1.83 -3.65
CA PHE A 85 -6.84 0.80 -4.67
C PHE A 85 -7.31 1.38 -6.02
N ALA A 86 -8.37 2.20 -6.00
CA ALA A 86 -8.88 2.88 -7.19
C ALA A 86 -7.86 3.85 -7.82
N THR A 87 -7.10 4.57 -6.98
CA THR A 87 -6.05 5.48 -7.46
C THR A 87 -4.92 4.70 -8.14
N SER A 88 -4.50 3.57 -7.56
CA SER A 88 -3.49 2.70 -8.14
C SER A 88 -3.96 2.11 -9.48
N GLN A 89 -5.23 1.69 -9.56
CA GLN A 89 -5.84 1.22 -10.81
C GLN A 89 -5.84 2.31 -11.89
N ALA A 90 -6.20 3.55 -11.53
CA ALA A 90 -6.22 4.67 -12.48
C ALA A 90 -4.82 4.97 -13.04
N LEU A 91 -3.78 4.89 -12.21
CA LEU A 91 -2.38 5.05 -12.66
C LEU A 91 -1.97 3.93 -13.63
N LEU A 92 -2.38 2.68 -13.37
CA LEU A 92 -2.11 1.56 -14.27
C LEU A 92 -2.80 1.72 -15.63
N VAL A 93 -4.08 2.08 -15.64
CA VAL A 93 -4.82 2.39 -16.87
C VAL A 93 -4.10 3.48 -17.66
N LEU A 94 -3.72 4.58 -17.00
CA LEU A 94 -3.03 5.70 -17.64
C LEU A 94 -1.64 5.30 -18.18
N ALA A 95 -0.92 4.42 -17.49
CA ALA A 95 0.35 3.89 -17.96
C ALA A 95 0.19 3.06 -19.24
N VAL A 96 -0.86 2.26 -19.34
CA VAL A 96 -1.22 1.52 -20.57
C VAL A 96 -1.62 2.46 -21.69
N GLU A 97 -2.49 3.44 -21.44
CA GLU A 97 -2.93 4.44 -22.43
C GLU A 97 -1.75 5.23 -23.02
N ARG A 98 -0.70 5.45 -22.22
CA ARG A 98 0.53 6.14 -22.64
C ARG A 98 1.60 5.22 -23.21
N GLY A 99 1.31 3.93 -23.40
CA GLY A 99 2.24 2.95 -23.96
C GLY A 99 3.44 2.65 -23.07
N ARG A 100 3.35 2.93 -21.76
CA ARG A 100 4.40 2.59 -20.78
C ARG A 100 4.33 1.13 -20.35
N LEU A 101 3.13 0.55 -20.32
CA LEU A 101 2.86 -0.84 -19.94
C LEU A 101 1.97 -1.51 -21.00
N ILE A 102 2.02 -2.85 -21.08
CA ILE A 102 1.14 -3.66 -21.92
C ILE A 102 -0.30 -3.68 -21.36
N PRO A 103 -1.33 -3.98 -22.19
CA PRO A 103 -2.74 -3.95 -21.75
C PRO A 103 -3.05 -4.78 -20.50
N ASP A 104 -2.38 -5.92 -20.33
CA ASP A 104 -2.58 -6.82 -19.18
C ASP A 104 -2.26 -6.15 -17.83
N ALA A 105 -1.48 -5.06 -17.83
CA ALA A 105 -1.13 -4.31 -16.63
C ALA A 105 -2.30 -3.53 -16.01
N ALA A 106 -3.37 -3.28 -16.78
CA ALA A 106 -4.57 -2.57 -16.33
C ALA A 106 -5.69 -3.49 -15.80
N THR A 107 -5.39 -4.78 -15.62
CA THR A 107 -6.33 -5.77 -15.07
C THR A 107 -6.41 -5.71 -13.54
N GLU A 108 -7.48 -6.27 -12.97
CA GLU A 108 -7.60 -6.43 -11.52
C GLU A 108 -6.50 -7.36 -11.00
N GLU A 109 -6.18 -8.43 -11.73
CA GLU A 109 -5.13 -9.39 -11.38
C GLU A 109 -3.75 -8.73 -11.30
N ALA A 110 -3.42 -7.83 -12.23
CA ALA A 110 -2.16 -7.08 -12.19
C ALA A 110 -2.05 -6.19 -10.95
N LEU A 111 -3.14 -5.52 -10.57
CA LEU A 111 -3.20 -4.70 -9.36
C LEU A 111 -3.16 -5.54 -8.07
N LEU A 112 -3.83 -6.70 -8.04
CA LEU A 112 -3.74 -7.64 -6.93
C LEU A 112 -2.32 -8.19 -6.79
N LEU A 113 -1.63 -8.48 -7.89
CA LEU A 113 -0.24 -8.89 -7.88
C LEU A 113 0.68 -7.77 -7.37
N PHE A 114 0.48 -6.54 -7.85
CA PHE A 114 1.24 -5.36 -7.41
C PHE A 114 1.13 -5.16 -5.90
N THR A 115 -0.11 -5.12 -5.38
CA THR A 115 -0.37 -4.93 -3.95
C THR A 115 0.14 -6.11 -3.11
N SER A 116 0.11 -7.33 -3.65
CA SER A 116 0.70 -8.51 -3.01
C SER A 116 2.22 -8.42 -2.88
N VAL A 117 2.92 -7.92 -3.91
CA VAL A 117 4.38 -7.67 -3.86
C VAL A 117 4.70 -6.65 -2.77
N VAL A 118 4.03 -5.50 -2.78
CA VAL A 118 4.27 -4.41 -1.83
C VAL A 118 3.97 -4.84 -0.39
N ALA A 119 2.78 -5.40 -0.15
CA ALA A 119 2.37 -5.86 1.17
C ALA A 119 3.22 -7.04 1.66
N GLY A 120 3.68 -7.91 0.75
CA GLY A 120 4.58 -9.02 1.05
C GLY A 120 5.92 -8.55 1.59
N VAL A 121 6.55 -7.56 0.96
CA VAL A 121 7.81 -6.96 1.44
C VAL A 121 7.63 -6.34 2.84
N VAL A 122 6.57 -5.55 3.03
CA VAL A 122 6.24 -4.94 4.33
C VAL A 122 6.02 -6.01 5.40
N SER A 123 5.29 -7.07 5.06
CA SER A 123 5.02 -8.19 5.98
C SER A 123 6.31 -8.89 6.39
N GLN A 124 7.22 -9.16 5.44
CA GLN A 124 8.51 -9.77 5.73
C GLN A 124 9.38 -8.89 6.63
N GLN A 125 9.41 -7.57 6.38
CA GLN A 125 10.15 -6.64 7.23
C GLN A 125 9.59 -6.63 8.65
N LEU A 126 8.29 -6.42 8.82
CA LEU A 126 7.70 -6.32 10.17
C LEU A 126 7.70 -7.65 10.93
N ALA A 127 7.69 -8.80 10.23
CA ALA A 127 7.76 -10.11 10.87
C ALA A 127 9.17 -10.46 11.36
N ASN A 128 10.20 -10.15 10.56
CA ASN A 128 11.57 -10.62 10.82
C ASN A 128 12.46 -9.55 11.46
N GLU A 129 12.20 -8.26 11.19
CA GLU A 129 13.01 -7.13 11.61
C GLU A 129 12.15 -5.91 11.99
N PRO A 130 11.26 -6.04 12.98
CA PRO A 130 10.26 -5.01 13.32
C PRO A 130 10.84 -3.69 13.85
N HIS A 131 12.12 -3.67 14.22
CA HIS A 131 12.80 -2.49 14.78
C HIS A 131 13.69 -1.77 13.76
N ALA A 132 13.98 -2.39 12.62
CA ALA A 132 14.68 -1.72 11.54
C ALA A 132 13.68 -0.85 10.77
N GLY A 133 14.11 0.37 10.47
CA GLY A 133 13.34 1.35 9.73
C GLY A 133 13.44 1.16 8.21
N PRO A 134 12.87 2.11 7.46
CA PRO A 134 12.85 2.07 5.99
C PRO A 134 14.24 2.03 5.33
N GLU A 135 15.26 2.64 5.96
CA GLU A 135 16.59 2.81 5.38
C GLU A 135 17.56 1.66 5.71
N ASP A 136 17.34 0.95 6.82
CA ASP A 136 18.23 -0.07 7.37
C ASP A 136 17.62 -1.48 7.37
N GLY A 137 16.34 -1.63 7.02
CA GLY A 137 15.65 -2.92 6.93
C GLY A 137 16.15 -3.81 5.78
N ARG A 138 16.56 -5.05 6.09
CA ARG A 138 17.07 -6.00 5.07
C ARG A 138 16.01 -6.46 4.09
N TYR A 139 14.75 -6.49 4.50
CA TYR A 139 13.62 -6.82 3.62
C TYR A 139 13.05 -5.58 2.95
N ALA A 140 12.99 -4.45 3.67
CA ALA A 140 12.53 -3.16 3.15
C ALA A 140 13.29 -2.74 1.88
N ARG A 141 14.61 -2.92 1.87
CA ARG A 141 15.46 -2.63 0.69
C ARG A 141 15.14 -3.49 -0.55
N LEU A 142 14.33 -4.54 -0.43
CA LEU A 142 13.89 -5.38 -1.55
C LEU A 142 12.65 -4.85 -2.25
N LEU A 143 12.03 -3.77 -1.76
CA LEU A 143 10.85 -3.19 -2.40
C LEU A 143 11.14 -2.80 -3.85
N ASP A 144 12.16 -1.98 -4.10
CA ASP A 144 12.46 -1.50 -5.44
C ASP A 144 12.82 -2.65 -6.41
N PRO A 145 13.71 -3.60 -6.08
CA PRO A 145 13.94 -4.78 -6.91
C PRO A 145 12.66 -5.59 -7.22
N ALA A 146 11.76 -5.72 -6.25
CA ALA A 146 10.52 -6.46 -6.45
C ALA A 146 9.52 -5.68 -7.34
N LEU A 147 9.48 -4.35 -7.21
CA LEU A 147 8.72 -3.47 -8.10
C LEU A 147 9.29 -3.49 -9.52
N ASP A 148 10.61 -3.52 -9.68
CA ASP A 148 11.27 -3.64 -10.98
C ASP A 148 10.93 -4.96 -11.67
N MET A 149 10.90 -6.08 -10.93
CA MET A 149 10.43 -7.37 -11.46
C MET A 149 8.97 -7.32 -11.90
N TRP A 150 8.10 -6.70 -11.09
CA TRP A 150 6.69 -6.52 -11.43
C TRP A 150 6.55 -5.65 -12.70
N LEU A 151 7.28 -4.54 -12.81
CA LEU A 151 7.28 -3.68 -13.98
C LEU A 151 7.79 -4.39 -15.22
N ALA A 152 8.89 -5.15 -15.10
CA ALA A 152 9.47 -5.89 -16.22
C ALA A 152 8.49 -6.93 -16.78
N HIS A 153 7.61 -7.50 -15.96
CA HIS A 153 6.56 -8.41 -16.40
C HIS A 153 5.50 -7.73 -17.29
N TYR A 154 5.30 -6.43 -17.12
CA TYR A 154 4.26 -5.64 -17.80
C TYR A 154 4.80 -4.57 -18.77
N THR A 155 6.12 -4.50 -18.95
CA THR A 155 6.75 -3.60 -19.92
C THR A 155 6.76 -4.27 -21.30
N PRO A 156 6.52 -3.53 -22.42
CA PRO A 156 6.52 -4.09 -23.77
C PRO A 156 7.83 -4.75 -24.20
#